data_AF-A0A0C2DYS5-F1
#
_entry.id   AF-A0A0C2DYS5-F1
#
_cell.length_a   1.000
_cell.length_b   1.000
_cell.length_c   1.000
_cell.angle_alpha   90.00
_cell.angle_beta   90.00
_cell.angle_gamma   90.00
#
_symmetry.space_group_name_H-M   'P 1'
#
loop_
_entity.id
_entity.type
_entity.pdbx_description
1 polymer ?
#
loop_
_entity_poly.entity_id
_entity_poly.type
_entity_poly.pdbx_seq_one_letter_code
_entity_poly.pdbx_strand_id
1 'polypeptide(L)'
;MANTCMAFKYYKTCFKTATGITEDQAFGYTKIFNQFDFSCGAGFAEFTNNDECAASVFLTGTSEMRTCDSNFAASIKRDSDPLNTCAYVEVAKECYMTAFSKRCSQYPEVVWWGCNYERMGTQTNYPQCSQIFCTYNE
;
A
#
# COMPACT_ATOMS: atom_id res chain seq x y z
N MET A 1 11.29 18.61 -27.25
CA MET A 1 11.19 18.92 -25.81
C MET A 1 9.71 18.95 -25.44
N ALA A 2 9.19 17.89 -24.83
CA ALA A 2 7.80 17.80 -24.42
C ALA A 2 7.77 17.36 -22.94
N ASN A 3 8.02 18.31 -22.03
CA ASN A 3 8.09 18.07 -20.59
C ASN A 3 6.87 18.66 -19.89
N THR A 4 5.69 18.13 -20.15
CA THR A 4 4.55 18.37 -19.26
C THR A 4 3.65 17.14 -19.29
N CYS A 5 3.87 16.22 -18.34
CA CYS A 5 2.84 15.24 -18.02
C CYS A 5 1.59 16.02 -17.62
N MET A 6 0.50 15.86 -18.38
CA MET A 6 -0.79 16.48 -18.06
C MET A 6 -1.22 16.24 -16.60
N ALA A 7 -0.73 15.16 -15.99
CA ALA A 7 -1.05 14.72 -14.63
C ALA A 7 -0.80 15.79 -13.55
N PHE A 8 0.40 16.36 -13.40
CA PHE A 8 0.73 17.09 -12.16
C PHE A 8 -0.05 18.39 -11.93
N LYS A 9 -0.30 19.16 -13.01
CA LYS A 9 -1.12 20.38 -12.94
C LYS A 9 -2.60 20.07 -12.91
N TYR A 10 -3.09 19.09 -13.67
CA TYR A 10 -4.50 18.69 -13.58
C TYR A 10 -4.86 18.12 -12.20
N TYR A 11 -3.97 17.32 -11.59
CA TYR A 11 -4.22 16.71 -10.28
C TYR A 11 -4.46 17.76 -9.21
N LYS A 12 -3.54 18.73 -9.03
CA LYS A 12 -3.69 19.75 -7.99
C LYS A 12 -4.90 20.67 -8.19
N THR A 13 -5.32 20.91 -9.43
CA THR A 13 -6.44 21.83 -9.73
C THR A 13 -7.81 21.12 -9.74
N CYS A 14 -7.91 19.84 -10.10
CA CYS A 14 -9.18 19.14 -10.16
C CYS A 14 -9.71 18.74 -8.77
N PHE A 15 -8.84 18.22 -7.88
CA PHE A 15 -9.28 17.70 -6.58
C PHE A 15 -9.86 18.77 -5.65
N LYS A 16 -9.21 19.93 -5.55
CA LYS A 16 -9.69 21.01 -4.66
C LYS A 16 -10.96 21.71 -5.13
N THR A 17 -11.30 21.65 -6.42
CA THR A 17 -12.29 22.56 -7.02
C THR A 17 -13.58 21.87 -7.47
N ALA A 18 -13.58 20.54 -7.69
CA ALA A 18 -14.75 19.85 -8.28
C ALA A 18 -15.62 19.07 -7.28
N THR A 19 -15.07 18.58 -6.17
CA THR A 19 -15.78 17.64 -5.27
C THR A 19 -15.66 17.92 -3.78
N GLY A 20 -14.75 18.81 -3.35
CA GLY A 20 -14.45 19.06 -1.94
C GLY A 20 -13.68 17.93 -1.25
N ILE A 21 -13.18 16.96 -2.02
CA ILE A 21 -12.41 15.80 -1.52
C ILE A 21 -10.91 16.15 -1.52
N THR A 22 -10.22 15.89 -0.42
CA THR A 22 -8.77 16.07 -0.33
C THR A 22 -8.02 14.97 -1.08
N GLU A 23 -6.78 15.25 -1.48
CA GLU A 23 -5.90 14.24 -2.08
C GLU A 23 -5.76 13.00 -1.19
N ASP A 24 -5.55 13.20 0.12
CA ASP A 24 -5.47 12.10 1.11
C ASP A 24 -6.74 11.22 1.13
N GLN A 25 -7.93 11.84 1.00
CA GLN A 25 -9.19 11.10 0.95
C GLN A 25 -9.32 10.29 -0.34
N ALA A 26 -8.91 10.86 -1.49
CA ALA A 26 -8.93 10.17 -2.77
C ALA A 26 -7.92 9.01 -2.81
N PHE A 27 -6.72 9.22 -2.26
CA PHE A 27 -5.69 8.20 -2.14
C PHE A 27 -6.12 7.06 -1.21
N GLY A 28 -6.72 7.40 -0.06
CA GLY A 28 -7.26 6.41 0.88
C GLY A 28 -8.37 5.56 0.26
N TYR A 29 -9.29 6.18 -0.49
CA TYR A 29 -10.33 5.46 -1.23
C TYR A 29 -9.71 4.50 -2.25
N THR A 30 -8.83 4.99 -3.11
CA THR A 30 -8.18 4.18 -4.15
C THR A 30 -7.37 3.02 -3.55
N LYS A 31 -6.69 3.27 -2.42
CA LYS A 31 -5.94 2.24 -1.69
C LYS A 31 -6.81 1.06 -1.28
N ILE A 32 -7.98 1.33 -0.68
CA ILE A 32 -8.92 0.27 -0.25
C ILE A 32 -9.38 -0.56 -1.44
N PHE A 33 -9.73 0.07 -2.57
CA PHE A 33 -10.20 -0.66 -3.75
C PHE A 33 -9.11 -1.56 -4.34
N ASN A 34 -7.86 -1.09 -4.44
CA ASN A 34 -6.77 -1.93 -4.96
C ASN A 34 -6.39 -3.06 -3.99
N GLN A 35 -6.46 -2.79 -2.69
CA GLN A 35 -6.28 -3.81 -1.66
C GLN A 35 -7.32 -4.92 -1.79
N PHE A 36 -8.58 -4.54 -2.03
CA PHE A 36 -9.67 -5.48 -2.25
C PHE A 36 -9.50 -6.26 -3.56
N ASP A 37 -9.14 -5.59 -4.65
CA ASP A 37 -8.86 -6.22 -5.95
C ASP A 37 -7.74 -7.26 -5.84
N PHE A 38 -6.66 -6.95 -5.11
CA PHE A 38 -5.61 -7.91 -4.81
C PHE A 38 -6.13 -9.09 -3.97
N SER A 39 -6.82 -8.79 -2.86
CA SER A 39 -7.33 -9.80 -1.92
C SER A 39 -8.28 -10.79 -2.58
N CYS A 40 -9.12 -10.31 -3.50
CA CYS A 40 -10.09 -11.13 -4.23
C CYS A 40 -9.57 -11.65 -5.58
N GLY A 41 -8.38 -11.21 -6.00
CA GLY A 41 -7.72 -11.61 -7.22
C GLY A 41 -6.46 -12.41 -6.94
N ALA A 42 -5.31 -11.82 -7.28
CA ALA A 42 -4.02 -12.51 -7.27
C ALA A 42 -3.51 -12.92 -5.88
N GLY A 43 -4.10 -12.43 -4.79
CA GLY A 43 -3.76 -12.84 -3.42
C GLY A 43 -4.78 -13.79 -2.78
N PHE A 44 -5.84 -14.17 -3.50
CA PHE A 44 -6.95 -14.92 -2.89
C PHE A 44 -6.48 -16.28 -2.37
N ALA A 45 -5.78 -17.06 -3.21
CA ALA A 45 -5.37 -18.41 -2.87
C ALA A 45 -4.42 -18.42 -1.67
N GLU A 46 -3.42 -17.55 -1.67
CA GLU A 46 -2.39 -17.42 -0.64
C GLU A 46 -2.99 -17.03 0.72
N PHE A 47 -4.03 -16.19 0.71
CA PHE A 47 -4.78 -15.87 1.92
C PHE A 47 -5.61 -17.07 2.39
N THR A 48 -6.41 -17.66 1.51
CA THR A 48 -7.37 -18.71 1.89
C THR A 48 -6.75 -20.04 2.26
N ASN A 49 -5.54 -20.34 1.76
CA ASN A 49 -4.81 -21.55 2.12
C ASN A 49 -4.43 -21.59 3.61
N ASN A 50 -4.31 -20.42 4.26
CA ASN A 50 -3.97 -20.27 5.66
C ASN A 50 -4.83 -19.17 6.32
N ASP A 51 -6.13 -19.23 6.03
CA ASP A 51 -7.12 -18.21 6.39
C ASP A 51 -7.16 -17.90 7.89
N GLU A 52 -7.03 -18.91 8.75
CA GLU A 52 -7.00 -18.74 10.20
C GLU A 52 -5.87 -17.79 10.63
N CYS A 53 -4.65 -18.01 10.12
CA CYS A 53 -3.52 -17.16 10.46
C CYS A 53 -3.66 -15.78 9.82
N ALA A 54 -3.97 -15.74 8.52
CA ALA A 54 -4.07 -14.49 7.77
C ALA A 54 -5.16 -13.57 8.35
N ALA A 55 -6.34 -14.12 8.69
CA ALA A 55 -7.42 -13.39 9.35
C ALA A 55 -7.04 -12.93 10.76
N SER A 56 -6.26 -13.71 11.52
CA SER A 56 -5.81 -13.32 12.86
C SER A 56 -5.01 -12.00 12.86
N VAL A 57 -4.28 -11.70 11.77
CA VAL A 57 -3.55 -10.44 11.61
C VAL A 57 -4.52 -9.27 11.52
N PHE A 58 -5.63 -9.40 10.82
CA PHE A 58 -6.65 -8.35 10.77
C PHE A 58 -7.39 -8.19 12.09
N LEU A 59 -7.64 -9.30 12.81
CA LEU A 59 -8.33 -9.26 14.11
C LEU A 59 -7.46 -8.64 15.22
N THR A 60 -6.15 -8.87 15.20
CA THR A 60 -5.26 -8.54 16.34
C THR A 60 -4.11 -7.59 16.00
N GLY A 61 -3.85 -7.35 14.71
CA GLY A 61 -2.74 -6.53 14.19
C GLY A 61 -3.19 -5.24 13.50
N THR A 62 -4.48 -4.90 13.52
CA THR A 62 -5.01 -3.69 12.88
C THR A 62 -4.32 -2.41 13.38
N SER A 63 -3.96 -2.33 14.67
CA SER A 63 -3.24 -1.16 15.20
C SER A 63 -1.87 -0.99 14.55
N GLU A 64 -1.13 -2.08 14.32
CA GLU A 64 0.19 -2.06 13.70
C GLU A 64 0.11 -1.66 12.23
N MET A 65 -0.87 -2.19 11.48
CA MET A 65 -1.12 -1.77 10.10
C MET A 65 -1.48 -0.28 10.00
N ARG A 66 -2.33 0.23 10.90
CA ARG A 66 -2.62 1.67 10.98
C ARG A 66 -1.40 2.52 11.32
N THR A 67 -0.48 1.99 12.13
CA THR A 67 0.80 2.65 12.39
C THR A 67 1.67 2.69 11.13
N CYS A 68 1.70 1.62 10.33
CA CYS A 68 2.38 1.64 9.04
C CYS A 68 1.82 2.73 8.11
N ASP A 69 0.49 2.81 7.99
CA ASP A 69 -0.18 3.84 7.18
C ASP A 69 0.14 5.26 7.67
N SER A 70 0.09 5.46 8.99
CA SER A 70 0.36 6.77 9.62
C SER A 70 1.81 7.20 9.41
N ASN A 71 2.76 6.28 9.53
CA ASN A 71 4.18 6.55 9.31
C ASN A 71 4.48 6.88 7.84
N PHE A 72 3.84 6.16 6.91
CA PHE A 72 3.95 6.44 5.48
C PHE A 72 3.39 7.83 5.16
N ALA A 73 2.16 8.12 5.58
CA ALA A 73 1.53 9.42 5.37
C ALA A 73 2.35 10.57 5.98
N ALA A 74 2.90 10.38 7.18
CA ALA A 74 3.77 11.36 7.82
C ALA A 74 5.08 11.57 7.04
N SER A 75 5.64 10.52 6.43
CA SER A 75 6.87 10.60 5.65
C SER A 75 6.66 11.38 4.35
N ILE A 76 5.60 11.06 3.60
CA ILE A 76 5.22 11.78 2.37
C ILE A 76 4.84 13.24 2.66
N LYS A 77 4.21 13.52 3.80
CA LYS A 77 3.87 14.90 4.18
C LYS A 77 5.11 15.72 4.56
N ARG A 78 6.10 15.10 5.18
CA ARG A 78 7.32 15.77 5.66
C ARG A 78 8.32 16.00 4.54
N ASP A 79 8.46 15.05 3.63
CA ASP A 79 9.42 15.11 2.53
C ASP A 79 8.73 15.53 1.22
N SER A 80 9.09 16.71 0.72
CA SER A 80 8.55 17.23 -0.53
C SER A 80 9.33 16.78 -1.76
N ASP A 81 10.42 16.02 -1.60
CA ASP A 81 11.19 15.45 -2.72
C ASP A 81 10.49 14.19 -3.27
N PRO A 82 9.96 14.25 -4.51
CA PRO A 82 9.31 13.09 -5.11
C PRO A 82 10.26 11.91 -5.34
N LEU A 83 11.57 12.12 -5.38
CA LEU A 83 12.57 11.07 -5.57
C LEU A 83 12.58 10.06 -4.42
N ASN A 84 12.24 10.51 -3.20
CA ASN A 84 12.22 9.66 -2.01
C ASN A 84 10.89 8.91 -1.82
N THR A 85 9.86 9.23 -2.61
CA THR A 85 8.52 8.64 -2.47
C THR A 85 8.57 7.11 -2.55
N CYS A 86 9.34 6.55 -3.48
CA CYS A 86 9.42 5.10 -3.63
C CYS A 86 10.13 4.41 -2.48
N ALA A 87 11.13 5.04 -1.87
CA ALA A 87 11.74 4.52 -0.65
C ALA A 87 10.72 4.45 0.50
N TYR A 88 9.81 5.43 0.61
CA TYR A 88 8.75 5.37 1.61
C TYR A 88 7.69 4.31 1.32
N VAL A 89 7.39 4.04 0.05
CA VAL A 89 6.53 2.90 -0.34
C VAL A 89 7.20 1.57 0.02
N GLU A 90 8.51 1.43 -0.19
CA GLU A 90 9.27 0.25 0.23
C GLU A 90 9.24 0.06 1.75
N VAL A 91 9.38 1.13 2.53
CA VAL A 91 9.26 1.06 3.99
C VAL A 91 7.84 0.68 4.42
N ALA A 92 6.81 1.19 3.73
CA ALA A 92 5.41 0.89 4.04
C ALA A 92 5.09 -0.60 3.84
N LYS A 93 5.46 -1.18 2.68
CA LYS A 93 5.24 -2.61 2.41
C LYS A 93 6.02 -3.52 3.37
N GLU A 94 7.24 -3.14 3.77
CA GLU A 94 8.03 -3.88 4.76
C GLU A 94 7.42 -3.81 6.16
N CYS A 95 6.78 -2.69 6.51
CA CYS A 95 6.05 -2.55 7.76
C CYS A 95 4.86 -3.52 7.82
N TYR A 96 4.10 -3.66 6.74
CA TYR A 96 3.04 -4.68 6.64
C TYR A 96 3.60 -6.11 6.66
N MET A 97 4.67 -6.37 5.91
CA MET A 97 5.37 -7.67 5.96
C MET A 97 5.76 -8.05 7.40
N THR A 98 6.28 -7.08 8.17
CA THR A 98 6.61 -7.27 9.58
C THR A 98 5.36 -7.57 10.44
N ALA A 99 4.26 -6.83 10.24
CA ALA A 99 3.02 -7.06 10.97
C ALA A 99 2.46 -8.47 10.77
N PHE A 100 2.54 -8.99 9.54
CA PHE A 100 2.14 -10.35 9.20
C PHE A 100 3.15 -11.38 9.74
N SER A 101 4.46 -11.12 9.60
CA SER A 101 5.50 -12.02 10.10
C SER A 101 5.47 -12.21 11.61
N LYS A 102 5.02 -11.24 12.41
CA LYS A 102 4.90 -11.40 13.86
C LYS A 102 3.92 -12.50 14.29
N ARG A 103 2.95 -12.84 13.44
CA ARG A 103 1.87 -13.79 13.75
C ARG A 103 1.90 -15.04 12.88
N CYS A 104 2.32 -14.88 11.63
CA CYS A 104 2.28 -15.91 10.60
C CYS A 104 3.67 -16.19 10.03
N SER A 105 4.74 -16.10 10.84
CA SER A 105 6.11 -16.38 10.37
C SER A 105 6.30 -17.79 9.81
N GLN A 106 5.46 -18.74 10.23
CA GLN A 106 5.44 -20.11 9.74
C GLN A 106 4.81 -20.27 8.34
N TYR A 107 4.16 -19.22 7.81
CA TYR A 107 3.47 -19.19 6.52
C TYR A 107 4.05 -18.07 5.64
N PRO A 108 5.18 -18.30 4.94
CA PRO A 108 5.84 -17.30 4.10
C PRO A 108 4.92 -16.64 3.06
N GLU A 109 3.98 -17.38 2.50
CA GLU A 109 2.95 -16.93 1.57
C GLU A 109 1.99 -15.92 2.21
N VAL A 110 1.66 -16.06 3.49
CA VAL A 110 0.83 -15.08 4.24
C VAL A 110 1.64 -13.82 4.53
N VAL A 111 2.93 -13.95 4.82
CA VAL A 111 3.84 -12.80 5.00
C VAL A 111 4.02 -12.03 3.69
N TRP A 112 4.20 -12.75 2.59
CA TRP A 112 4.22 -12.19 1.23
C TRP A 112 2.89 -11.54 0.88
N TRP A 113 1.77 -12.13 1.28
CA TRP A 113 0.44 -11.57 1.06
C TRP A 113 0.33 -10.20 1.74
N GLY A 114 0.74 -10.08 3.01
CA GLY A 114 0.73 -8.81 3.73
C GLY A 114 1.58 -7.72 3.06
N CYS A 115 2.76 -8.10 2.55
CA CYS A 115 3.60 -7.21 1.76
C CYS A 115 2.90 -6.70 0.50
N ASN A 116 2.27 -7.60 -0.28
CA ASN A 116 1.57 -7.23 -1.51
C ASN A 116 0.30 -6.45 -1.24
N TYR A 117 -0.41 -6.72 -0.16
CA TYR A 117 -1.59 -5.98 0.25
C TYR A 117 -1.28 -4.49 0.37
N GLU A 118 -0.15 -4.11 0.99
CA GLU A 118 0.26 -2.70 1.03
C GLU A 118 0.79 -2.18 -0.31
N ARG A 119 1.61 -2.98 -1.00
CA ARG A 119 2.15 -2.61 -2.31
C ARG A 119 1.04 -2.28 -3.31
N MET A 120 0.05 -3.16 -3.46
CA MET A 120 -1.06 -2.99 -4.39
C MET A 120 -1.93 -1.81 -3.98
N GLY A 121 -2.15 -1.62 -2.67
CA GLY A 121 -2.84 -0.46 -2.13
C GLY A 121 -2.20 0.88 -2.51
N THR A 122 -0.87 0.94 -2.55
CA THR A 122 -0.12 2.18 -2.82
C THR A 122 0.23 2.38 -4.29
N GLN A 123 0.35 1.30 -5.08
CA GLN A 123 0.85 1.33 -6.46
C GLN A 123 0.08 2.28 -7.38
N THR A 124 -1.25 2.34 -7.30
CA THR A 124 -2.06 3.21 -8.16
C THR A 124 -1.88 4.70 -7.83
N ASN A 125 -1.61 5.03 -6.57
CA ASN A 125 -1.35 6.40 -6.14
C ASN A 125 0.10 6.83 -6.48
N TYR A 126 1.01 5.86 -6.60
CA TYR A 126 2.44 6.09 -6.87
C TYR A 126 2.96 5.22 -8.02
N PRO A 127 2.44 5.37 -9.25
CA PRO A 127 2.75 4.49 -10.38
C PRO A 127 4.23 4.52 -10.80
N GLN A 128 4.96 5.58 -10.44
CA GLN A 128 6.40 5.68 -10.65
C GLN A 128 7.20 4.62 -9.85
N CYS A 129 6.63 4.06 -8.80
CA CYS A 129 7.28 3.08 -7.91
C CYS A 129 7.06 1.62 -8.35
N SER A 130 6.95 1.39 -9.66
CA SER A 130 6.59 0.09 -10.26
C SER A 130 7.64 -1.03 -10.08
N GLN A 131 8.86 -0.69 -9.64
CA GLN A 131 9.96 -1.65 -9.47
C GLN A 131 10.04 -2.21 -8.04
N ILE A 132 9.00 -2.03 -7.23
CA ILE A 132 8.93 -2.56 -5.87
C ILE A 132 8.26 -3.94 -5.91
N PHE A 133 8.95 -4.94 -5.36
CA PHE A 133 8.46 -6.31 -5.33
C PHE A 133 8.43 -6.87 -3.92
N CYS A 134 7.55 -7.85 -3.75
CA CYS A 134 7.44 -8.70 -2.58
C CYS A 134 7.78 -10.11 -3.02
N THR A 135 8.74 -10.75 -2.36
CA THR A 135 9.22 -12.09 -2.71
C THR A 135 9.21 -12.96 -1.47
N TYR A 136 8.86 -14.23 -1.64
CA TYR A 136 9.17 -15.29 -0.70
C TYR A 136 9.78 -16.43 -1.50
N ASN A 137 10.64 -17.21 -0.85
CA ASN A 137 11.10 -18.46 -1.43
C ASN A 137 10.13 -19.55 -0.95
N GLU A 138 9.62 -20.33 -1.89
CA GLU A 138 8.87 -21.56 -1.60
C GLU A 138 9.76 -22.63 -0.93
#